data_AF-A0A1G8KNT6-F1
#
_entry.id   AF-A0A1G8KNT6-F1
#
_cell.length_a   1.000
_cell.length_b   1.000
_cell.length_c   1.000
_cell.angle_alpha   90.00
_cell.angle_beta   90.00
_cell.angle_gamma   90.00
#
_symmetry.space_group_name_H-M   'P 1'
#
loop_
_entity.id
_entity.type
_entity.pdbx_description
1 polymer ?
#
loop_
_entity_poly.entity_id
_entity_poly.type
_entity_poly.pdbx_seq_one_letter_code
_entity_poly.pdbx_strand_id
1 'polypeptide(L)'
;MIFSGSLIGLVLLIYLIFFYSDIELTSQIPAVFKDSNIKYEFNNGMTYIHESGQIRFPITDDDTTLYVLNGAGQDLTSYFIDDISKELVIKMNIVDAKTRKTAYFQVVKVPKAKLNAIIQVDKVRVRVNYFNGHALLEYDLTTKQSKTISHVSGGK
;
A
#
# COMPACT_ATOMS: atom_id res chain seq x y z
N MET A 1 -24.84 24.12 -33.57
CA MET A 1 -23.45 23.62 -33.54
C MET A 1 -23.18 23.17 -32.12
N ILE A 2 -23.35 21.87 -31.85
CA ILE A 2 -23.14 21.26 -30.53
C ILE A 2 -22.03 20.23 -30.71
N PHE A 3 -21.27 19.98 -29.64
CA PHE A 3 -20.22 18.96 -29.48
C PHE A 3 -18.76 19.42 -29.69
N SER A 4 -18.27 20.28 -28.79
CA SER A 4 -16.84 20.35 -28.46
C SER A 4 -16.54 20.20 -26.95
N GLY A 5 -17.55 20.22 -26.09
CA GLY A 5 -17.38 20.10 -24.63
C GLY A 5 -17.21 18.67 -24.09
N SER A 6 -17.58 17.65 -24.88
CA SER A 6 -17.63 16.24 -24.42
C SER A 6 -16.25 15.58 -24.34
N LEU A 7 -15.32 16.01 -25.19
CA LEU A 7 -13.97 15.43 -25.25
C LEU A 7 -13.08 15.92 -24.09
N ILE A 8 -13.22 17.20 -23.71
CA ILE A 8 -12.49 17.79 -22.58
C ILE A 8 -12.97 17.16 -21.26
N GLY A 9 -14.29 16.96 -21.09
CA GLY A 9 -14.86 16.31 -19.91
C GLY A 9 -14.42 14.85 -19.77
N LEU A 10 -14.34 14.09 -20.86
CA LEU A 10 -13.87 12.70 -20.83
C LEU A 10 -12.37 12.61 -20.50
N VAL A 11 -11.55 13.50 -21.06
CA VAL A 11 -10.11 13.56 -20.75
C VAL A 11 -9.87 13.98 -19.30
N LEU A 12 -10.63 14.95 -18.75
CA LEU A 12 -10.55 15.34 -17.34
C LEU A 12 -11.04 14.23 -16.41
N LEU A 13 -12.11 13.51 -16.76
CA LEU A 13 -12.62 12.38 -15.98
C LEU A 13 -11.61 11.22 -15.98
N ILE A 14 -11.02 10.91 -17.13
CA ILE A 14 -9.96 9.92 -17.26
C ILE A 14 -8.71 10.35 -16.47
N TYR A 15 -8.30 11.62 -16.57
CA TYR A 15 -7.20 12.19 -15.81
C TYR A 15 -7.46 12.10 -14.29
N LEU A 16 -8.69 12.42 -13.84
CA LEU A 16 -9.10 12.23 -12.45
C LEU A 16 -9.02 10.75 -12.05
N ILE A 17 -9.55 9.82 -12.85
CA ILE A 17 -9.51 8.38 -12.52
C ILE A 17 -8.06 7.85 -12.40
N PHE A 18 -7.13 8.34 -13.23
CA PHE A 18 -5.73 7.91 -13.20
C PHE A 18 -4.90 8.55 -12.08
N PHE A 19 -5.24 9.75 -11.61
CA PHE A 19 -4.57 10.41 -10.48
C PHE A 19 -5.21 10.14 -9.11
N TYR A 20 -6.44 9.60 -9.08
CA TYR A 20 -7.15 9.19 -7.86
C TYR A 20 -6.99 7.72 -7.50
N SER A 21 -6.06 6.98 -8.12
CA SER A 21 -5.64 5.73 -7.48
C SER A 21 -4.82 6.11 -6.25
N ASP A 22 -5.44 5.97 -5.08
CA ASP A 22 -4.80 6.00 -3.76
C ASP A 22 -3.69 4.91 -3.61
N ILE A 23 -3.34 4.21 -4.70
CA ILE A 23 -2.20 3.31 -4.87
C ILE A 23 -1.33 3.87 -5.99
N GLU A 24 -0.10 4.26 -5.68
CA GLU A 24 0.87 4.77 -6.65
C GLU A 24 1.91 3.70 -6.99
N LEU A 25 2.32 3.59 -8.27
CA LEU A 25 3.46 2.78 -8.71
C LEU A 25 4.67 3.70 -8.99
N THR A 26 5.81 3.41 -8.38
CA THR A 26 7.04 4.20 -8.50
C THR A 26 8.27 3.31 -8.70
N SER A 27 9.33 3.85 -9.29
CA SER A 27 10.63 3.17 -9.48
C SER A 27 11.63 3.42 -8.34
N GLN A 28 11.26 4.27 -7.37
CA GLN A 28 12.10 4.63 -6.22
C GLN A 28 11.29 4.55 -4.93
N ILE A 29 11.97 4.25 -3.82
CA ILE A 29 11.33 4.35 -2.50
C ILE A 29 10.88 5.81 -2.29
N PRO A 30 9.60 6.06 -1.99
CA PRO A 30 9.12 7.42 -1.80
C PRO A 30 9.85 8.13 -0.66
N ALA A 31 10.04 9.45 -0.80
CA ALA A 31 10.80 10.25 0.16
C ALA A 31 10.26 10.18 1.60
N VAL A 32 8.96 9.92 1.78
CA VAL A 32 8.34 9.74 3.11
C VAL A 32 8.91 8.53 3.88
N PHE A 33 9.53 7.57 3.20
CA PHE A 33 10.17 6.39 3.80
C PHE A 33 11.70 6.52 3.93
N LYS A 34 12.28 7.70 3.63
CA LYS A 34 13.74 7.88 3.58
C LYS A 34 14.44 7.50 4.90
N ASP A 35 13.79 7.75 6.03
CA ASP A 35 14.35 7.53 7.36
C ASP A 35 14.15 6.09 7.86
N SER A 36 13.40 5.27 7.12
CA SER A 36 13.04 3.90 7.51
C SER A 36 14.10 2.85 7.17
N ASN A 37 15.28 3.24 6.64
CA ASN A 37 16.37 2.34 6.24
C ASN A 37 15.88 1.09 5.45
N ILE A 38 14.97 1.32 4.51
CA ILE A 38 14.32 0.25 3.74
C ILE A 38 15.36 -0.48 2.89
N LYS A 39 15.48 -1.79 3.11
CA LYS A 39 16.27 -2.70 2.26
C LYS A 39 15.34 -3.49 1.36
N TYR A 40 15.71 -3.64 0.10
CA TYR A 40 14.94 -4.41 -0.87
C TYR A 40 15.82 -5.30 -1.74
N GLU A 41 15.22 -6.39 -2.24
CA GLU A 41 15.79 -7.26 -3.26
C GLU A 41 14.93 -7.14 -4.52
N PHE A 42 15.57 -7.15 -5.70
CA PHE A 42 14.88 -7.26 -6.97
C PHE A 42 15.32 -8.53 -7.68
N ASN A 43 14.37 -9.44 -7.92
CA ASN A 43 14.62 -10.75 -8.48
C ASN A 43 13.46 -11.18 -9.38
N ASN A 44 13.76 -11.64 -10.59
CA ASN A 44 12.77 -12.13 -11.57
C ASN A 44 11.56 -11.20 -11.77
N GLY A 45 11.80 -9.90 -11.83
CA GLY A 45 10.73 -8.91 -12.05
C GLY A 45 9.89 -8.57 -10.82
N MET A 46 10.25 -9.11 -9.65
CA MET A 46 9.61 -8.85 -8.37
C MET A 46 10.55 -8.09 -7.45
N THR A 47 10.01 -7.08 -6.78
CA THR A 47 10.70 -6.36 -5.70
C THR A 47 10.16 -6.86 -4.36
N TYR A 48 11.07 -7.22 -3.46
CA TYR A 48 10.75 -7.65 -2.10
C TYR A 48 11.37 -6.68 -1.12
N ILE A 49 10.60 -6.24 -0.13
CA ILE A 49 11.12 -5.41 0.96
C ILE A 49 11.42 -6.31 2.13
N HIS A 50 12.65 -6.25 2.65
CA HIS A 50 13.12 -7.12 3.71
C HIS A 50 13.41 -6.36 5.00
N GLU A 51 13.00 -6.94 6.13
CA GLU A 51 13.54 -6.61 7.45
C GLU A 51 13.81 -7.93 8.18
N SER A 52 15.02 -8.08 8.74
CA SER A 52 15.41 -9.28 9.50
C SER A 52 15.12 -10.62 8.79
N GLY A 53 15.18 -10.63 7.45
CA GLY A 53 14.97 -11.83 6.63
C GLY A 53 13.51 -12.16 6.27
N GLN A 54 12.53 -11.33 6.64
CA GLN A 54 11.11 -11.52 6.28
C GLN A 54 10.60 -10.44 5.32
N ILE A 55 9.61 -10.79 4.48
CA ILE A 55 8.88 -9.82 3.66
C ILE A 55 8.13 -8.88 4.59
N ARG A 56 8.31 -7.56 4.41
CA ARG A 56 7.69 -6.52 5.21
C ARG A 56 6.85 -5.57 4.36
N PHE A 57 5.81 -5.01 4.97
CA PHE A 57 5.08 -3.85 4.47
C PHE A 57 5.40 -2.65 5.38
N PRO A 58 6.40 -1.83 5.06
CA PRO A 58 6.69 -0.63 5.84
C PRO A 58 5.49 0.31 5.89
N ILE A 59 5.24 0.87 7.08
CA ILE A 59 4.18 1.84 7.31
C ILE A 59 4.81 3.12 7.84
N THR A 60 4.41 4.26 7.31
CA THR A 60 4.74 5.58 7.84
C THR A 60 3.55 6.52 7.68
N ASP A 61 3.60 7.71 8.25
CA ASP A 61 2.55 8.71 8.11
C ASP A 61 3.11 10.13 8.18
N ASP A 62 2.41 11.05 7.52
CA ASP A 62 2.53 12.49 7.74
C ASP A 62 1.27 13.03 8.44
N ASP A 63 1.13 14.35 8.55
CA ASP A 63 -0.02 14.98 9.23
C ASP A 63 -1.39 14.59 8.64
N THR A 64 -1.43 14.19 7.37
CA THR A 64 -2.67 14.00 6.60
C THR A 64 -2.88 12.57 6.10
N THR A 65 -1.81 11.80 5.95
CA THR A 65 -1.84 10.55 5.18
C THR A 65 -1.02 9.46 5.87
N LEU A 66 -1.58 8.25 5.92
CA LEU A 66 -0.89 7.01 6.24
C LEU A 66 -0.42 6.36 4.93
N TYR A 67 0.83 5.95 4.89
CA TYR A 67 1.46 5.31 3.75
C TYR A 67 1.80 3.85 4.06
N VAL A 68 1.48 2.94 3.15
CA VAL A 68 1.89 1.55 3.22
C VAL A 68 2.68 1.20 1.97
N LEU A 69 3.95 0.83 2.14
CA LEU A 69 4.86 0.50 1.05
C LEU A 69 4.84 -1.00 0.77
N ASN A 70 4.83 -1.35 -0.51
CA ASN A 70 4.96 -2.71 -1.00
C ASN A 70 6.06 -2.76 -2.07
N GLY A 71 6.83 -3.85 -2.07
CA GLY A 71 7.67 -4.20 -3.20
C GLY A 71 6.80 -4.76 -4.32
N ALA A 72 6.94 -4.24 -5.53
CA ALA A 72 6.05 -4.60 -6.62
C ALA A 72 6.39 -6.01 -7.15
N GLY A 73 5.45 -6.94 -7.02
CA GLY A 73 5.55 -8.34 -7.48
C GLY A 73 4.21 -9.08 -7.29
N GLN A 74 3.59 -8.88 -6.12
CA GLN A 74 2.14 -8.94 -5.96
C GLN A 74 1.62 -7.51 -6.01
N ASP A 75 0.78 -7.18 -6.99
CA ASP A 75 0.33 -5.82 -7.12
C ASP A 75 -0.77 -5.51 -6.09
N LEU A 76 -0.60 -4.41 -5.35
CA LEU A 76 -1.67 -3.80 -4.55
C LEU A 76 -2.83 -3.43 -5.49
N THR A 77 -4.04 -3.88 -5.19
CA THR A 77 -5.21 -3.69 -6.07
C THR A 77 -6.22 -2.73 -5.49
N SER A 78 -6.42 -2.79 -4.18
CA SER A 78 -7.41 -1.97 -3.48
C SER A 78 -7.12 -1.95 -2.00
N TYR A 79 -7.76 -1.03 -1.30
CA TYR A 79 -7.87 -1.07 0.15
C TYR A 79 -9.26 -0.59 0.56
N PHE A 80 -9.65 -0.91 1.79
CA PHE A 80 -10.88 -0.42 2.41
C PHE A 80 -10.74 -0.39 3.93
N ILE A 81 -11.65 0.33 4.59
CA ILE A 81 -11.74 0.38 6.05
C ILE A 81 -12.78 -0.65 6.48
N ASP A 82 -12.37 -1.59 7.32
CA ASP A 82 -13.28 -2.54 7.96
C ASP A 82 -13.59 -2.04 9.38
N ASP A 83 -14.76 -1.43 9.53
CA ASP A 83 -15.21 -0.87 10.80
C ASP A 83 -15.55 -1.92 11.85
N ILE A 84 -15.79 -3.17 11.45
CA ILE A 84 -16.12 -4.27 12.36
C ILE A 84 -14.84 -4.78 13.02
N SER A 85 -13.82 -5.09 12.22
CA SER A 85 -12.53 -5.56 12.73
C SER A 85 -11.63 -4.41 13.22
N LYS A 86 -11.98 -3.17 12.89
CA LYS A 86 -11.19 -1.95 13.18
C LYS A 86 -9.82 -1.97 12.49
N GLU A 87 -9.84 -2.25 11.19
CA GLU A 87 -8.62 -2.44 10.40
C GLU A 87 -8.67 -1.73 9.05
N LEU A 88 -7.50 -1.23 8.61
CA LEU A 88 -7.26 -0.91 7.21
C LEU A 88 -6.92 -2.20 6.49
N VAL A 89 -7.76 -2.63 5.55
CA VAL A 89 -7.55 -3.86 4.79
C VAL A 89 -7.02 -3.51 3.41
N ILE A 90 -5.85 -4.01 3.07
CA ILE A 90 -5.21 -3.88 1.76
C ILE A 90 -5.29 -5.23 1.04
N LYS A 91 -5.75 -5.23 -0.21
CA LYS A 91 -5.81 -6.42 -1.05
C LYS A 91 -4.70 -6.40 -2.08
N MET A 92 -4.08 -7.56 -2.27
CA MET A 92 -3.08 -7.81 -3.30
C MET A 92 -3.61 -8.83 -4.31
N ASN A 93 -3.19 -8.70 -5.56
CA ASN A 93 -3.47 -9.71 -6.58
C ASN A 93 -2.57 -10.95 -6.43
N ILE A 94 -2.95 -12.02 -7.14
CA ILE A 94 -2.09 -13.18 -7.37
C ILE A 94 -0.77 -12.71 -7.98
N VAL A 95 0.34 -13.35 -7.57
CA VAL A 95 1.68 -13.07 -8.08
C VAL A 95 1.68 -13.35 -9.58
N ASP A 96 1.65 -12.30 -10.40
CA ASP A 96 2.02 -12.41 -11.80
C ASP A 96 3.43 -11.83 -11.94
N ALA A 97 4.39 -12.70 -12.24
CA ALA A 97 5.75 -12.26 -12.54
C ALA A 97 5.70 -11.30 -13.73
N LYS A 98 5.90 -10.01 -13.46
CA LYS A 98 5.99 -9.01 -14.51
C LYS A 98 7.39 -9.04 -15.10
N THR A 99 7.50 -8.85 -16.41
CA THR A 99 8.79 -8.65 -17.11
C THR A 99 9.36 -7.27 -16.82
N ARG A 100 9.59 -6.96 -15.54
CA ARG A 100 10.25 -5.73 -15.10
C ARG A 100 11.76 -5.93 -15.22
N LYS A 101 12.46 -4.87 -15.66
CA LYS A 101 13.94 -4.83 -15.74
C LYS A 101 14.58 -4.14 -14.54
N THR A 102 13.77 -3.48 -13.71
CA THR A 102 14.20 -2.68 -12.56
C THR A 102 13.22 -2.88 -11.41
N ALA A 103 13.65 -2.51 -10.21
CA ALA A 103 12.78 -2.51 -9.04
C ALA A 103 11.62 -1.50 -9.22
N TYR A 104 10.46 -1.87 -8.69
CA TYR A 104 9.31 -1.00 -8.57
C TYR A 104 8.69 -1.18 -7.18
N PHE A 105 8.04 -0.12 -6.71
CA PHE A 105 7.34 -0.09 -5.44
C PHE A 105 5.91 0.39 -5.67
N GLN A 106 5.01 -0.09 -4.82
CA GLN A 106 3.66 0.45 -4.75
C GLN A 106 3.42 1.06 -3.38
N VAL A 107 2.66 2.15 -3.35
CA VAL A 107 2.38 2.89 -2.12
C VAL A 107 0.89 3.06 -2.01
N VAL A 108 0.28 2.48 -0.97
CA VAL A 108 -1.08 2.89 -0.58
C VAL A 108 -0.97 4.21 0.17
N LYS A 109 -1.73 5.22 -0.24
CA LYS A 109 -1.88 6.51 0.42
C LYS A 109 -3.29 6.59 0.98
N VAL A 110 -3.42 6.50 2.30
CA VAL A 110 -4.71 6.53 2.97
C VAL A 110 -4.86 7.85 3.73
N PRO A 111 -5.80 8.73 3.34
CA PRO A 111 -6.09 9.93 4.11
C PRO A 111 -6.48 9.56 5.55
N LYS A 112 -5.85 10.19 6.54
CA LYS A 112 -6.11 9.96 7.97
C LYS A 112 -7.56 10.20 8.36
N ALA A 113 -8.25 11.11 7.67
CA ALA A 113 -9.68 11.33 7.86
C ALA A 113 -10.51 10.04 7.66
N LYS A 114 -10.09 9.12 6.77
CA LYS A 114 -10.72 7.80 6.57
C LYS A 114 -10.41 6.82 7.71
N LEU A 115 -9.35 7.05 8.50
CA LEU A 115 -8.88 6.14 9.56
C LEU A 115 -9.52 6.40 10.92
N ASN A 116 -10.19 7.54 11.11
CA ASN A 116 -10.73 7.96 12.41
C ASN A 116 -11.61 6.88 13.10
N ALA A 117 -12.36 6.11 12.32
CA ALA A 117 -13.26 5.06 12.84
C ALA A 117 -12.53 3.81 13.35
N ILE A 118 -11.24 3.65 13.02
CA ILE A 118 -10.44 2.47 13.32
C ILE A 118 -9.19 2.75 14.16
N ILE A 119 -8.88 4.02 14.46
CA ILE A 119 -7.79 4.37 15.37
C ILE A 119 -8.15 3.93 16.79
N GLN A 120 -7.26 3.18 17.42
CA GLN A 120 -7.40 2.72 18.80
C GLN A 120 -6.15 3.11 19.59
N VAL A 121 -6.26 4.08 20.49
CA VAL A 121 -5.14 4.52 21.34
C VAL A 121 -3.90 4.85 20.49
N ASP A 122 -4.05 5.79 19.56
CA ASP A 122 -3.02 6.22 18.60
C ASP A 122 -2.44 5.12 17.70
N LYS A 123 -3.14 3.98 17.58
CA LYS A 123 -2.70 2.86 16.73
C LYS A 123 -3.69 2.58 15.62
N VAL A 124 -3.14 2.18 14.48
CA VAL A 124 -3.89 1.69 13.32
C VAL A 124 -3.45 0.27 13.03
N ARG A 125 -4.41 -0.63 12.88
CA ARG A 125 -4.15 -1.99 12.41
C ARG A 125 -4.29 -2.04 10.90
N VAL A 126 -3.31 -2.66 10.24
CA VAL A 126 -3.27 -2.82 8.80
C VAL A 126 -3.20 -4.31 8.47
N ARG A 127 -4.22 -4.83 7.79
CA ARG A 127 -4.24 -6.19 7.29
C ARG A 127 -3.90 -6.19 5.81
N VAL A 128 -2.81 -6.85 5.43
CA VAL A 128 -2.43 -7.04 4.03
C VAL A 128 -2.79 -8.46 3.62
N ASN A 129 -3.81 -8.58 2.78
CA ASN A 129 -4.30 -9.85 2.25
C ASN A 129 -3.60 -10.17 0.93
N TYR A 130 -2.92 -11.31 0.89
CA TYR A 130 -2.34 -11.89 -0.32
C TYR A 130 -3.03 -13.23 -0.63
N PHE A 131 -2.76 -13.78 -1.82
CA PHE A 131 -3.49 -14.93 -2.37
C PHE A 131 -3.70 -16.08 -1.37
N ASN A 132 -2.65 -16.43 -0.62
CA ASN A 132 -2.68 -17.49 0.38
C ASN A 132 -2.43 -16.93 1.77
N GLY A 133 -3.23 -15.97 2.24
CA GLY A 133 -3.22 -15.56 3.65
C GLY A 133 -3.08 -14.07 3.86
N HIS A 134 -2.58 -13.69 5.04
CA HIS A 134 -2.49 -12.28 5.41
C HIS A 134 -1.40 -12.00 6.44
N ALA A 135 -0.91 -10.77 6.41
CA ALA A 135 -0.15 -10.18 7.49
C ALA A 135 -1.01 -9.15 8.21
N LEU A 136 -1.05 -9.18 9.54
CA LEU A 136 -1.65 -8.14 10.37
C LEU A 136 -0.53 -7.35 11.03
N LEU A 137 -0.54 -6.04 10.81
CA LEU A 137 0.45 -5.09 11.32
C LEU A 137 -0.25 -4.12 12.26
N GLU A 138 0.43 -3.70 13.32
CA GLU A 138 0.03 -2.58 14.16
C GLU A 138 1.04 -1.46 13.97
N TYR A 139 0.54 -0.29 13.59
CA TYR A 139 1.32 0.93 13.45
C TYR A 139 0.92 1.92 14.53
N ASP A 140 1.90 2.46 15.23
CA ASP A 140 1.73 3.45 16.28
C ASP A 140 2.02 4.85 15.73
N LEU A 141 0.98 5.70 15.68
CA LEU A 141 1.01 7.04 15.09
C LEU A 141 1.91 8.00 15.87
N THR A 142 2.22 7.71 17.13
CA THR A 142 3.02 8.55 18.02
C THR A 142 4.49 8.21 17.90
N THR A 143 4.83 6.92 18.00
CA THR A 143 6.23 6.44 17.95
C THR A 143 6.73 6.21 16.54
N LYS A 144 5.85 6.21 15.53
CA LYS A 144 6.15 5.92 14.12
C LYS A 144 6.73 4.53 13.91
N GLN A 145 6.37 3.58 14.77
CA GLN A 145 6.84 2.20 14.71
C GLN A 145 5.73 1.26 14.25
N SER A 146 6.11 0.32 13.37
CA SER A 146 5.25 -0.79 12.95
C SER A 146 5.76 -2.10 13.52
N LYS A 147 4.85 -2.96 13.98
CA LYS A 147 5.15 -4.35 14.34
C LYS A 147 4.17 -5.31 13.68
N THR A 148 4.65 -6.49 13.33
CA THR A 148 3.80 -7.59 12.89
C THR A 148 3.11 -8.21 14.11
N ILE A 149 1.78 -8.27 14.08
CA ILE A 149 0.95 -8.93 15.09
C ILE A 149 0.78 -10.40 14.76
N SER A 150 0.47 -10.70 13.50
CA SER A 150 0.33 -12.06 13.01
C SER A 150 0.70 -12.15 11.54
N HIS A 151 1.14 -13.34 11.14
CA HIS A 151 1.37 -13.69 9.75
C HIS A 151 0.79 -15.08 9.54
N VAL A 152 -0.24 -15.15 8.69
CA VAL A 152 -0.85 -16.41 8.30
C VAL A 152 -0.43 -16.69 6.86
N SER A 153 0.42 -17.70 6.69
CA SER A 153 0.65 -18.31 5.40
C SER A 153 -0.37 -19.43 5.19
N GLY A 154 -1.14 -19.36 4.11
CA GLY A 154 -1.98 -20.45 3.64
C GLY A 154 -1.07 -21.64 3.35
N GLY A 155 -1.30 -22.72 4.11
CA GLY A 155 -0.58 -23.97 3.93
C GLY A 155 -0.72 -24.48 2.50
N LYS A 156 0.34 -25.13 2.02
CA LYS A 156 0.27 -25.99 0.84
C LYS A 156 -0.72 -27.12 1.06
#